data_AF-E5RM46-F1
#
_entry.id   AF-E5RM46-F1
#
_cell.length_a   1.000
_cell.length_b   1.000
_cell.length_c   1.000
_cell.angle_alpha   90.00
_cell.angle_beta   90.00
_cell.angle_gamma   90.00
#
_symmetry.space_group_name_H-M   'P 1'
#
loop_
_entity.id
_entity.type
_entity.pdbx_description
1 polymer ?
#
loop_
_entity_poly.entity_id
_entity_poly.type
_entity_poly.pdbx_seq_one_letter_code
_entity_poly.pdbx_strand_id
1 'polypeptide(L)' 'MIFEKQEYQEKCINNITNLLKDFDFKKQDNLKECLQEFYKTTNLPVQNITDKLNLDVLMET' A
#
# COMPACT_ATOMS: atom_id res chain seq x y z
N MET A 1 18.94 -20.87 6.34
CA MET A 1 17.51 -20.57 6.11
C MET A 1 17.40 -20.10 4.67
N ILE A 2 16.65 -20.81 3.83
CA ILE A 2 16.43 -20.39 2.42
C ILE A 2 15.15 -19.56 2.43
N PHE A 3 15.25 -18.31 1.96
CA PHE A 3 14.09 -17.45 1.76
C PHE A 3 13.66 -17.58 0.30
N GLU A 4 12.49 -18.18 0.08
CA GLU A 4 11.90 -18.20 -1.26
C GLU A 4 11.40 -16.81 -1.62
N LYS A 5 11.70 -16.38 -2.84
CA LYS A 5 11.10 -15.20 -3.43
C LYS A 5 9.78 -15.60 -4.07
N GLN A 6 8.69 -15.13 -3.51
CA GLN A 6 7.37 -15.33 -4.07
C GLN A 6 6.95 -14.07 -4.84
N GLU A 7 6.54 -14.23 -6.10
CA GLU A 7 6.14 -13.12 -6.97
C GLU A 7 5.01 -12.27 -6.35
N TYR A 8 4.07 -12.92 -5.65
CA TYR A 8 2.99 -12.24 -4.93
C TYR A 8 3.51 -11.34 -3.81
N GLN A 9 4.53 -11.78 -3.07
CA GLN A 9 5.15 -10.98 -2.01
C GLN A 9 5.90 -9.78 -2.60
N GLU A 10 6.66 -9.98 -3.69
CA GLU A 10 7.33 -8.88 -4.38
C GLU A 10 6.33 -7.86 -4.94
N LYS A 11 5.22 -8.32 -5.52
CA LYS A 11 4.14 -7.46 -6.00
C LYS A 11 3.49 -6.67 -4.86
N CYS A 12 3.27 -7.30 -3.71
CA CYS A 12 2.73 -6.63 -2.53
C CYS A 12 3.66 -5.52 -2.03
N ILE A 13 4.97 -5.80 -1.94
CA ILE A 13 5.98 -4.81 -1.54
C ILE A 13 6.02 -3.64 -2.54
N ASN A 14 5.98 -3.94 -3.84
CA ASN A 14 5.97 -2.91 -4.88
C ASN A 14 4.73 -2.02 -4.78
N ASN A 15 3.56 -2.58 -4.49
CA ASN A 15 2.33 -1.81 -4.28
C ASN A 15 2.46 -0.85 -3.09
N ILE A 16 2.95 -1.34 -1.95
CA ILE A 16 3.16 -0.50 -0.75
C ILE A 16 4.17 0.61 -1.04
N THR A 17 5.26 0.29 -1.74
CA THR A 17 6.31 1.24 -2.10
C THR A 17 5.78 2.33 -3.03
N ASN A 18 4.97 1.96 -4.03
CA ASN A 18 4.34 2.91 -4.94
C ASN A 18 3.31 3.80 -4.23
N LEU A 19 2.52 3.23 -3.32
CA LEU A 19 1.54 3.96 -2.52
C LEU A 19 2.21 5.01 -1.62
N LEU A 20 3.30 4.65 -0.96
CA LEU A 20 4.00 5.54 -0.02
C LEU A 20 5.02 6.47 -0.69
N LYS A 21 5.14 6.44 -2.03
CA LYS A 21 6.12 7.24 -2.77
C LYS A 21 5.99 8.74 -2.51
N ASP A 22 4.76 9.23 -2.42
CA ASP A 22 4.44 10.64 -2.22
C ASP A 22 3.99 10.95 -0.78
N PHE A 23 4.13 9.99 0.14
CA PHE A 23 3.76 10.18 1.54
C PHE A 23 4.75 11.11 2.24
N ASP A 24 4.25 12.13 2.92
CA ASP A 24 5.05 13.08 3.69
C ASP A 24 5.36 12.47 5.07
N PHE A 25 6.51 11.81 5.20
CA PHE A 25 6.95 11.23 6.46
C PHE A 25 7.26 12.28 7.56
N LYS A 26 7.39 13.57 7.24
CA LYS A 26 7.63 14.64 8.22
C LYS A 26 6.33 15.11 8.85
N LYS A 27 5.28 15.32 8.04
CA LYS A 27 3.97 15.78 8.51
C LYS A 27 3.04 14.63 8.90
N GLN A 28 3.17 13.50 8.22
CA GLN A 28 2.39 12.28 8.41
C GLN A 28 0.88 12.53 8.35
N ASP A 29 0.39 13.25 7.35
CA ASP A 29 -1.03 13.63 7.24
C ASP A 29 -1.68 13.26 5.89
N ASN A 30 -0.88 12.96 4.86
CA ASN A 30 -1.39 12.80 3.49
C ASN A 30 -1.67 11.35 3.05
N LEU A 31 -1.73 10.37 3.96
CA LEU A 31 -1.95 8.96 3.61
C LEU A 31 -3.25 8.74 2.82
N LYS A 32 -4.31 9.46 3.17
CA LYS A 32 -5.60 9.38 2.49
C LYS A 32 -5.50 9.77 1.01
N GLU A 33 -4.76 10.84 0.72
CA GLU A 33 -4.55 11.33 -0.64
C GLU A 33 -3.71 10.32 -1.44
N CYS A 34 -2.64 9.78 -0.83
CA CYS A 34 -1.83 8.72 -1.42
C CYS A 34 -2.66 7.48 -1.76
N LEU A 35 -3.54 7.03 -0.86
CA LEU A 35 -4.46 5.92 -1.10
C LEU A 35 -5.41 6.21 -2.26
N GLN A 36 -6.00 7.41 -2.31
CA GLN A 36 -6.91 7.81 -3.37
C GLN A 36 -6.23 7.82 -4.75
N GLU A 37 -5.03 8.38 -4.85
CA GLU A 37 -4.24 8.37 -6.10
C GLU A 37 -3.84 6.94 -6.49
N PHE A 38 -3.40 6.12 -5.54
CA PHE A 38 -3.00 4.75 -5.78
C PHE A 38 -4.16 3.90 -6.37
N TYR A 39 -5.36 4.01 -5.82
CA TYR A 39 -6.52 3.24 -6.31
C TYR A 39 -7.07 3.72 -7.66
N LYS A 40 -6.74 4.94 -8.13
CA LYS A 40 -7.07 5.36 -9.51
C LYS A 40 -6.33 4.54 -10.56
N THR A 41 -5.13 4.06 -10.22
CA THR A 41 -4.24 3.33 -11.14
C THR A 41 -4.17 1.84 -10.84
N THR A 42 -4.47 1.43 -9.61
CA THR A 42 -4.39 0.04 -9.16
C THR A 42 -5.76 -0.51 -8.81
N ASN A 43 -6.25 -1.46 -9.61
CA ASN A 43 -7.56 -2.07 -9.39
C ASN A 43 -7.45 -3.21 -8.36
N LEU A 44 -7.66 -2.88 -7.08
CA LEU A 44 -7.73 -3.85 -5.99
C LEU A 44 -9.17 -4.01 -5.49
N PRO A 45 -9.54 -5.21 -5.00
CA PRO A 45 -10.91 -5.54 -4.62
C PRO A 45 -11.40 -4.86 -3.33
N VAL A 46 -10.50 -4.38 -2.48
CA VAL A 46 -10.83 -3.72 -1.21
C VAL A 46 -10.32 -2.28 -1.24
N GLN A 47 -11.24 -1.32 -1.09
CA GLN A 47 -10.97 0.13 -1.20
C GLN A 47 -11.63 0.90 -0.06
N ASN A 48 -11.30 0.55 1.18
CA ASN A 48 -11.79 1.26 2.35
C ASN A 48 -10.76 2.32 2.77
N ILE A 49 -10.94 3.54 2.28
CA ILE A 49 -10.09 4.67 2.66
C ILE A 49 -10.70 5.35 3.89
N THR A 50 -9.91 5.49 4.95
CA THR A 50 -10.30 6.21 6.18
C THR A 50 -9.38 7.39 6.41
N ASP A 51 -9.75 8.30 7.32
CA ASP A 51 -8.88 9.41 7.74
C ASP A 51 -7.77 8.97 8.74
N LYS A 52 -7.64 7.66 8.99
CA LYS A 52 -6.60 7.11 9.87
C LYS A 52 -5.30 6.93 9.08
N LEU A 53 -4.18 7.09 9.77
CA LEU A 53 -2.84 6.88 9.23
C LEU A 53 -2.40 5.40 9.28
N ASN A 54 -3.34 4.48 9.06
CA ASN A 54 -3.08 3.04 9.08
C ASN A 54 -3.19 2.48 7.66
N LEU A 55 -2.24 1.61 7.29
CA LEU A 55 -2.28 0.85 6.05
C LEU A 55 -2.46 -0.62 6.38
N ASP A 56 -3.63 -1.16 6.07
CA ASP A 56 -3.94 -2.57 6.26
C ASP A 56 -3.61 -3.35 4.97
N VAL A 57 -2.82 -4.41 5.10
CA VAL A 57 -2.42 -5.28 3.97
C VAL A 57 -3.04 -6.66 4.16
N LEU A 58 -3.99 -6.99 3.30
CA LEU A 58 -4.64 -8.30 3.29
C LEU A 58 -3.88 -9.22 2.33
N MET A 59 -3.32 -10.30 2.88
CA MET A 59 -2.72 -11.40 2.12
C MET A 59 -3.35 -12.72 2.57
N GLU A 60 -3.62 -13.61 1.64
CA GLU A 60 -4.03 -14.98 1.96
C GLU A 60 -2.81 -15.80 2.44
N THR A 61 -3.07 -16.81 3.27
CA THR A 61 -2.07 -17.73 3.85
C THR A 61 -1.67 -18.85 2.91
#